data_AF-A0A1I5WSE3-F1
#
_entry.id   AF-A0A1I5WSE3-F1
#
_cell.length_a   1.000
_cell.length_b   1.000
_cell.length_c   1.000
_cell.angle_alpha   90.00
_cell.angle_beta   90.00
_cell.angle_gamma   90.00
#
_symmetry.space_group_name_H-M   'P 1'
#
loop_
_entity.id
_entity.type
_entity.pdbx_description
1 polymer ?
#
loop_
_entity_poly.entity_id
_entity_poly.type
_entity_poly.pdbx_seq_one_letter_code
_entity_poly.pdbx_strand_id
1 'polypeptide(L)'
;MIMIRDFSNMFQQMSGMPINSKGGKAMLKKYGIDTNSAQYKAAMKQMSQSAGGGVGYTNPQAIKNVMSGFDKDGDRINAFGVAGMDATGIPQSQRHKIISVSEKSRQDMFDETKRHFLQENGVGNGDTTRRSEVFTRYQLSVSKSDRLKGTWTLGQYERAYRQAFYDYPNL
;
A
#
# COMPACT_ATOMS: atom_id res chain seq x y z
N MET A 1 -27.59 27.34 -24.15
CA MET A 1 -27.86 26.05 -23.45
C MET A 1 -26.61 25.38 -22.84
N ILE A 2 -25.39 25.92 -23.04
CA ILE A 2 -24.13 25.36 -22.50
C ILE A 2 -23.99 25.61 -20.98
N MET A 3 -24.24 26.83 -20.50
CA MET A 3 -24.09 27.19 -19.08
C MET A 3 -24.94 26.37 -18.09
N ILE A 4 -26.17 26.00 -18.45
CA ILE A 4 -27.05 25.21 -17.57
C ILE A 4 -26.50 23.77 -17.40
N ARG A 5 -25.90 23.21 -18.45
CA ARG A 5 -25.28 21.88 -18.40
C ARG A 5 -24.02 21.90 -17.54
N ASP A 6 -23.23 22.97 -17.60
CA ASP A 6 -22.01 23.11 -16.80
C ASP A 6 -22.32 23.29 -15.32
N PHE A 7 -23.32 24.11 -14.96
CA PHE A 7 -23.80 24.23 -13.58
C PHE A 7 -24.35 22.91 -13.03
N SER A 8 -25.16 22.19 -13.81
CA SER A 8 -25.66 20.87 -13.40
C SER A 8 -24.54 19.85 -13.20
N ASN A 9 -23.52 19.86 -14.06
CA ASN A 9 -22.36 18.99 -13.92
C ASN A 9 -21.54 19.34 -12.67
N MET A 10 -21.39 20.61 -12.35
CA MET A 10 -20.68 21.08 -11.16
C MET A 10 -21.44 20.71 -9.87
N PHE A 11 -22.75 20.90 -9.85
CA PHE A 11 -23.59 20.49 -8.73
C PHE A 11 -23.46 18.98 -8.45
N GLN A 12 -23.55 18.13 -9.48
CA GLN A 12 -23.41 16.67 -9.32
C GLN A 12 -22.02 16.23 -8.84
N GLN A 13 -20.96 16.99 -9.14
CA GLN A 13 -19.64 16.75 -8.59
C GLN A 13 -19.58 17.04 -7.08
N MET A 14 -20.28 18.09 -6.64
CA MET A 14 -20.28 18.51 -5.24
C MET A 14 -21.24 17.68 -4.39
N SER A 15 -22.47 17.48 -4.88
CA SER A 15 -23.54 16.83 -4.12
C SER A 15 -23.47 15.31 -4.16
N GLY A 16 -22.92 14.71 -5.22
CA GLY A 16 -23.00 13.28 -5.50
C GLY A 16 -24.06 12.93 -6.54
N MET A 17 -24.10 11.66 -6.96
CA MET A 17 -25.03 11.15 -7.95
C MET A 17 -25.31 9.65 -7.77
N PRO A 18 -26.42 9.12 -8.30
CA PRO A 18 -26.63 7.67 -8.37
C PRO A 18 -25.65 7.06 -9.39
N ILE A 19 -24.54 6.52 -8.89
CA ILE A 19 -23.43 6.03 -9.71
C ILE A 19 -23.78 4.83 -10.60
N ASN A 20 -24.82 4.08 -10.24
CA ASN A 20 -25.30 2.92 -11.00
C ASN A 20 -26.20 3.30 -12.19
N SER A 21 -26.65 4.56 -12.27
CA SER A 21 -27.46 5.05 -13.38
C SER A 21 -26.63 5.25 -14.66
N LYS A 22 -27.30 5.30 -15.83
CA LYS A 22 -26.64 5.63 -17.11
C LYS A 22 -25.90 6.98 -17.05
N GLY A 23 -26.51 7.98 -16.41
CA GLY A 23 -25.90 9.30 -16.20
C GLY A 23 -24.68 9.23 -15.27
N GLY A 24 -24.79 8.49 -14.18
CA GLY A 24 -23.69 8.26 -13.24
C GLY A 24 -22.47 7.63 -13.91
N LYS A 25 -22.67 6.53 -14.65
CA LYS A 25 -21.60 5.87 -15.41
C LYS A 25 -20.97 6.77 -16.46
N ALA A 26 -21.77 7.58 -17.17
CA ALA A 26 -21.26 8.53 -18.15
C ALA A 26 -20.38 9.61 -17.49
N MET A 27 -20.78 10.10 -16.32
CA MET A 27 -19.96 11.06 -15.57
C MET A 27 -18.67 10.41 -15.08
N LEU A 28 -18.70 9.22 -14.47
CA LEU A 28 -17.48 8.50 -14.06
C LEU A 28 -16.48 8.34 -15.22
N LYS A 29 -16.96 7.96 -16.41
CA LYS A 29 -16.14 7.89 -17.62
C LYS A 29 -15.53 9.24 -18.00
N LYS A 30 -16.29 10.35 -17.91
CA LYS A 30 -15.80 11.72 -18.15
C LYS A 30 -14.67 12.11 -17.17
N TYR A 31 -14.68 11.56 -15.96
CA TYR A 31 -13.62 11.76 -14.95
C TYR A 31 -12.44 10.79 -15.10
N GLY A 32 -12.41 9.97 -16.14
CA GLY A 32 -11.35 8.98 -16.36
C GLY A 32 -11.44 7.78 -15.43
N ILE A 33 -12.61 7.51 -14.84
CA ILE A 33 -12.83 6.34 -13.99
C ILE A 33 -13.37 5.20 -14.85
N ASP A 34 -12.58 4.15 -15.00
CA ASP A 34 -13.04 2.91 -15.61
C ASP A 34 -13.77 2.04 -14.57
N THR A 35 -15.10 1.98 -14.70
CA THR A 35 -15.97 1.21 -13.80
C THR A 35 -15.78 -0.30 -13.91
N ASN A 36 -15.03 -0.79 -14.90
CA ASN A 36 -14.72 -2.21 -15.08
C ASN A 36 -13.36 -2.59 -14.49
N SER A 37 -12.51 -1.62 -14.15
CA SER A 37 -11.17 -1.85 -13.61
C SER A 37 -11.21 -2.57 -12.25
N ALA A 38 -10.17 -3.35 -11.97
CA ALA A 38 -10.03 -4.01 -10.67
C ALA A 38 -9.86 -2.98 -9.54
N GLN A 39 -9.11 -1.90 -9.79
CA GLN A 39 -8.95 -0.76 -8.88
C GLN A 39 -10.30 -0.14 -8.48
N TYR A 40 -11.17 0.16 -9.45
CA TYR A 40 -12.51 0.69 -9.16
C TYR A 40 -13.35 -0.31 -8.35
N LYS A 41 -13.37 -1.58 -8.76
CA LYS A 41 -14.16 -2.62 -8.05
C LYS A 41 -13.69 -2.79 -6.60
N ALA A 42 -12.40 -2.76 -6.35
CA ALA A 42 -11.83 -2.82 -5.00
C ALA A 42 -12.24 -1.60 -4.16
N ALA A 43 -12.13 -0.40 -4.74
CA ALA A 43 -12.57 0.83 -4.08
C ALA A 43 -14.06 0.80 -3.72
N MET A 44 -14.92 0.39 -4.67
CA MET A 44 -16.36 0.28 -4.45
C MET A 44 -16.70 -0.77 -3.39
N LYS A 45 -15.98 -1.89 -3.35
CA LYS A 45 -16.12 -2.90 -2.30
C LYS A 45 -15.79 -2.31 -0.92
N GLN A 46 -14.69 -1.58 -0.79
CA GLN A 46 -14.32 -0.92 0.47
C GLN A 46 -15.38 0.10 0.89
N MET A 47 -15.81 0.98 -0.02
CA MET A 47 -16.86 1.97 0.27
C MET A 47 -18.17 1.31 0.68
N SER A 48 -18.57 0.22 0.01
CA SER A 48 -19.79 -0.54 0.34
C SER A 48 -19.72 -1.16 1.73
N GLN A 49 -18.56 -1.67 2.13
CA GLN A 49 -18.34 -2.23 3.47
C GLN A 49 -18.41 -1.14 4.53
N SER A 50 -17.79 0.03 4.29
CA SER A 50 -17.86 1.18 5.20
C SER A 50 -19.27 1.76 5.33
N ALA A 51 -20.09 1.68 4.27
CA ALA A 51 -21.47 2.16 4.25
C ALA A 51 -22.51 1.13 4.72
N GLY A 52 -22.10 -0.09 5.10
CA GLY A 52 -23.00 -1.10 5.64
C GLY A 52 -23.97 -1.75 4.65
N GLY A 53 -23.70 -1.72 3.33
CA GLY A 53 -24.59 -2.41 2.38
C GLY A 53 -24.66 -1.87 0.94
N GLY A 54 -23.82 -0.92 0.56
CA GLY A 54 -23.76 -0.43 -0.82
C GLY A 54 -23.39 1.04 -0.92
N VAL A 55 -22.91 1.44 -2.10
CA VAL A 55 -22.68 2.86 -2.42
C VAL A 55 -23.78 3.30 -3.37
N GLY A 56 -24.89 3.77 -2.82
CA GLY A 56 -26.04 4.23 -3.63
C GLY A 56 -25.79 5.59 -4.27
N TYR A 57 -25.08 6.48 -3.57
CA TYR A 57 -24.90 7.87 -3.96
C TYR A 57 -23.52 8.38 -3.52
N THR A 58 -22.71 8.86 -4.46
CA THR A 58 -21.39 9.45 -4.18
C THR A 58 -20.93 10.31 -5.36
N ASN A 59 -19.78 10.97 -5.25
CA ASN A 59 -19.20 11.79 -6.33
C ASN A 59 -17.88 11.19 -6.86
N PRO A 60 -17.42 11.60 -8.07
CA PRO A 60 -16.23 11.03 -8.70
C PRO A 60 -14.95 11.28 -7.89
N GLN A 61 -14.86 12.39 -7.15
CA GLN A 61 -13.69 12.73 -6.36
C GLN A 61 -13.54 11.79 -5.16
N ALA A 62 -14.64 11.52 -4.45
CA ALA A 62 -14.67 10.55 -3.36
C ALA A 62 -14.24 9.16 -3.84
N ILE A 63 -14.73 8.74 -5.02
CA ILE A 63 -14.31 7.47 -5.62
C ILE A 63 -12.81 7.47 -5.93
N LYS A 64 -12.28 8.54 -6.54
CA LYS A 64 -10.83 8.66 -6.82
C LYS A 64 -9.98 8.60 -5.56
N ASN A 65 -10.43 9.26 -4.48
CA ASN A 65 -9.73 9.24 -3.20
C ASN A 65 -9.68 7.85 -2.58
N VAL A 66 -10.72 7.02 -2.76
CA VAL A 66 -10.68 5.63 -2.32
C VAL A 66 -9.84 4.77 -3.28
N MET A 67 -9.98 4.98 -4.60
CA MET A 67 -9.18 4.30 -5.62
C MET A 67 -7.68 4.51 -5.44
N SER A 68 -7.21 5.66 -4.95
CA SER A 68 -5.78 5.91 -4.71
C SER A 68 -5.18 5.00 -3.62
N GLY A 69 -6.01 4.32 -2.82
CA GLY A 69 -5.58 3.29 -1.88
C GLY A 69 -5.34 1.92 -2.52
N PHE A 70 -5.55 1.77 -3.84
CA PHE A 70 -5.44 0.51 -4.56
C PHE A 70 -4.59 0.67 -5.81
N ASP A 71 -3.89 -0.39 -6.20
CA ASP A 71 -3.17 -0.43 -7.47
C ASP A 71 -4.07 -0.87 -8.63
N LYS A 72 -3.50 -0.96 -9.84
CA LYS A 72 -4.22 -1.33 -11.05
C LYS A 72 -4.91 -2.71 -10.98
N ASP A 73 -4.40 -3.61 -10.15
CA ASP A 73 -4.90 -4.98 -9.98
C ASP A 73 -5.94 -5.04 -8.85
N GLY A 74 -6.22 -3.92 -8.18
CA GLY A 74 -7.14 -3.83 -7.05
C GLY A 74 -6.51 -4.24 -5.72
N ASP A 75 -5.18 -4.38 -5.65
CA ASP A 75 -4.47 -4.69 -4.41
C ASP A 75 -4.29 -3.43 -3.57
N ARG A 76 -4.48 -3.55 -2.25
CA ARG A 76 -4.33 -2.41 -1.34
C ARG A 76 -2.88 -1.94 -1.29
N ILE A 77 -2.69 -0.64 -1.44
CA ILE A 77 -1.41 0.05 -1.35
C ILE A 77 -1.19 0.49 0.11
N ASN A 78 -0.02 0.21 0.67
CA ASN A 78 0.36 0.68 2.00
C ASN A 78 0.82 2.15 2.00
N ALA A 79 1.12 2.72 3.16
CA ALA A 79 1.57 4.11 3.29
C ALA A 79 2.86 4.45 2.51
N PHE A 80 3.60 3.44 2.05
CA PHE A 80 4.84 3.58 1.30
C PHE A 80 4.66 3.35 -0.22
N GLY A 81 3.42 3.28 -0.72
CA GLY A 81 3.17 3.08 -2.14
C GLY A 81 3.33 1.63 -2.62
N VAL A 82 3.41 0.66 -1.70
CA VAL A 82 3.65 -0.75 -2.01
C VAL A 82 2.36 -1.57 -1.90
N ALA A 83 1.96 -2.21 -3.00
CA ALA A 83 0.87 -3.20 -3.02
C ALA A 83 1.32 -4.61 -2.61
N GLY A 84 0.39 -5.53 -2.36
CA GLY A 84 0.71 -6.93 -2.02
C GLY A 84 1.30 -7.13 -0.62
N MET A 85 1.11 -6.14 0.27
CA MET A 85 1.53 -6.17 1.67
C MET A 85 0.35 -6.37 2.65
N ASP A 86 -0.89 -6.43 2.14
CA ASP A 86 -2.06 -6.72 2.96
C ASP A 86 -2.05 -8.19 3.38
N ALA A 87 -1.94 -8.43 4.69
CA ALA A 87 -1.91 -9.76 5.29
C ALA A 87 -3.29 -10.21 5.80
N THR A 88 -4.34 -9.44 5.56
CA THR A 88 -5.71 -9.74 6.02
C THR A 88 -6.15 -11.10 5.47
N GLY A 89 -6.53 -12.02 6.38
CA GLY A 89 -6.94 -13.38 6.00
C GLY A 89 -5.81 -14.31 5.55
N ILE A 90 -4.54 -13.87 5.53
CA ILE A 90 -3.39 -14.71 5.19
C ILE A 90 -2.78 -15.30 6.47
N PRO A 91 -2.81 -16.63 6.66
CA PRO A 91 -2.25 -17.26 7.85
C PRO A 91 -0.76 -16.97 8.01
N GLN A 92 -0.31 -16.83 9.26
CA GLN A 92 1.09 -16.59 9.58
C GLN A 92 2.01 -17.66 8.97
N SER A 93 1.61 -18.93 8.99
CA SER A 93 2.35 -20.05 8.39
C SER A 93 2.60 -19.92 6.88
N GLN A 94 1.79 -19.13 6.17
CA GLN A 94 1.96 -18.89 4.73
C GLN A 94 2.90 -17.70 4.45
N ARG A 95 2.89 -16.68 5.31
CA ARG A 95 3.68 -15.45 5.15
C ARG A 95 5.00 -15.43 5.93
N HIS A 96 5.15 -16.26 6.96
CA HIS A 96 6.38 -16.41 7.74
C HIS A 96 7.18 -17.61 7.25
N LYS A 97 7.58 -17.54 5.98
CA LYS A 97 8.45 -18.55 5.35
C LYS A 97 9.77 -17.90 4.98
N ILE A 98 10.87 -18.59 5.29
CA ILE A 98 12.20 -18.17 4.85
C ILE A 98 12.31 -18.47 3.36
N ILE A 99 12.62 -17.44 2.57
CA ILE A 99 12.86 -17.55 1.14
C ILE A 99 14.21 -16.95 0.79
N SER A 100 14.71 -17.21 -0.42
CA SER A 100 15.89 -16.49 -0.89
C SER A 100 15.60 -14.98 -1.00
N VAL A 101 16.51 -14.18 -0.48
CA VAL A 101 16.55 -12.72 -0.65
C VAL A 101 17.83 -12.36 -1.39
N SER A 102 17.83 -11.30 -2.18
CA SER A 102 19.04 -10.92 -2.93
C SER A 102 20.18 -10.54 -1.98
N GLU A 103 21.43 -10.76 -2.41
CA GLU A 103 22.60 -10.33 -1.64
C GLU A 103 22.59 -8.82 -1.39
N LYS A 104 22.26 -8.04 -2.42
CA LYS A 104 22.09 -6.59 -2.27
C LYS A 104 21.10 -6.23 -1.16
N SER A 105 19.95 -6.90 -1.09
CA SER A 105 18.97 -6.62 -0.03
C SER A 105 19.48 -6.98 1.35
N ARG A 106 20.25 -8.07 1.49
CA ARG A 106 20.91 -8.41 2.75
C ARG A 106 21.95 -7.37 3.13
N GLN A 107 22.75 -6.90 2.18
CA GLN A 107 23.75 -5.86 2.41
C GLN A 107 23.12 -4.53 2.81
N ASP A 108 22.08 -4.08 2.09
CA ASP A 108 21.32 -2.86 2.44
C ASP A 108 20.78 -2.95 3.89
N MET A 109 20.32 -4.13 4.33
CA MET A 109 19.85 -4.34 5.70
C MET A 109 21.00 -4.38 6.72
N PHE A 110 22.10 -5.04 6.38
CA PHE A 110 23.30 -5.08 7.23
C PHE A 110 23.85 -3.68 7.48
N ASP A 111 24.07 -2.91 6.42
CA ASP A 111 24.64 -1.56 6.49
C ASP A 111 23.76 -0.63 7.33
N GLU A 112 22.43 -0.69 7.13
CA GLU A 112 21.50 0.11 7.91
C GLU A 112 21.44 -0.32 9.38
N THR A 113 21.48 -1.62 9.66
CA THR A 113 21.53 -2.14 11.04
C THR A 113 22.82 -1.71 11.73
N LYS A 114 23.96 -1.77 11.04
CA LYS A 114 25.27 -1.34 11.57
C LYS A 114 25.28 0.16 11.84
N ARG A 115 24.81 0.95 10.87
CA ARG A 115 24.69 2.41 10.99
C ARG A 115 23.86 2.80 12.21
N HIS A 116 22.70 2.17 12.38
CA HIS A 116 21.82 2.43 13.51
C HIS A 116 22.46 2.06 14.85
N PHE A 117 23.07 0.87 14.94
CA PHE A 117 23.78 0.44 16.14
C PHE A 117 24.87 1.43 16.56
N LEU A 118 25.70 1.89 15.62
CA LEU A 118 26.79 2.83 15.90
C LEU A 118 26.29 4.24 16.28
N GLN A 119 25.21 4.72 15.65
CA GLN A 119 24.68 6.06 15.93
C GLN A 119 23.98 6.16 17.28
N GLU A 120 23.28 5.10 17.68
CA GLU A 120 22.49 5.11 18.90
C GLU A 120 23.21 4.43 20.08
N ASN A 121 24.51 4.13 19.97
CA ASN A 121 25.26 3.36 20.97
C ASN A 121 24.56 2.04 21.37
N GLY A 122 23.94 1.37 20.39
CA GLY A 122 23.14 0.17 20.61
C GLY A 122 21.73 0.41 21.19
N VAL A 123 21.26 1.65 21.33
CA VAL A 123 19.88 1.97 21.75
C VAL A 123 18.93 1.87 20.55
N GLY A 124 17.84 1.12 20.71
CA GLY A 124 16.82 0.98 19.67
C GLY A 124 15.94 2.21 19.52
N ASN A 125 16.44 3.32 18.96
CA ASN A 125 15.60 4.47 18.66
C ASN A 125 14.91 4.29 17.29
N GLY A 126 13.58 4.31 17.25
CA GLY A 126 12.81 4.16 16.01
C GLY A 126 12.89 5.37 15.07
N ASP A 127 13.17 6.56 15.62
CA ASP A 127 13.03 7.85 14.91
C ASP A 127 14.19 8.16 13.94
N THR A 128 15.38 7.58 14.15
CA THR A 128 16.57 7.82 13.31
C THR A 128 16.85 6.70 12.30
N THR A 129 16.04 5.63 12.34
CA THR A 129 16.21 4.48 11.45
C THR A 129 15.64 4.77 10.06
N ARG A 130 16.41 4.45 9.02
CA ARG A 130 15.94 4.33 7.63
C ARG A 130 15.50 2.89 7.33
N ARG A 131 15.14 2.16 8.39
CA ARG A 131 14.67 0.77 8.35
C ARG A 131 13.54 0.61 7.34
N SER A 132 12.54 1.49 7.40
CA SER A 132 11.40 1.46 6.48
C SER A 132 11.83 1.61 5.02
N GLU A 133 12.84 2.44 4.73
CA GLU A 133 13.36 2.61 3.37
C GLU A 133 13.99 1.33 2.82
N VAL A 134 14.76 0.60 3.64
CA VAL A 134 15.35 -0.70 3.24
C VAL A 134 14.24 -1.70 2.90
N PHE A 135 13.21 -1.82 3.75
CA PHE A 135 12.08 -2.71 3.49
C PHE A 135 11.29 -2.30 2.25
N THR A 136 11.01 -1.01 2.06
CA THR A 136 10.29 -0.51 0.88
C THR A 136 11.08 -0.79 -0.40
N ARG A 137 12.40 -0.52 -0.42
CA ARG A 137 13.25 -0.85 -1.57
C ARG A 137 13.22 -2.34 -1.88
N TYR A 138 13.35 -3.19 -0.86
CA TYR A 138 13.24 -4.64 -1.04
C TYR A 138 11.89 -5.04 -1.64
N GLN A 139 10.78 -4.56 -1.08
CA GLN A 139 9.43 -4.92 -1.54
C GLN A 139 9.18 -4.50 -2.99
N LEU A 140 9.69 -3.33 -3.40
CA LEU A 140 9.61 -2.86 -4.79
C LEU A 140 10.50 -3.67 -5.75
N SER A 141 11.57 -4.30 -5.25
CA SER A 141 12.47 -5.14 -6.07
C SER A 141 11.99 -6.57 -6.32
N VAL A 142 10.91 -7.03 -5.65
CA VAL A 142 10.42 -8.41 -5.74
C VAL A 142 8.96 -8.48 -6.21
N SER A 143 8.57 -9.68 -6.66
CA SER A 143 7.21 -10.00 -7.06
C SER A 143 6.23 -9.80 -5.88
N LYS A 144 4.99 -9.35 -6.16
CA LYS A 144 3.96 -9.16 -5.12
C LYS A 144 3.77 -10.40 -4.24
N SER A 145 3.78 -11.59 -4.85
CA SER A 145 3.62 -12.87 -4.16
C SER A 145 4.71 -13.19 -3.16
N ASP A 146 5.90 -12.58 -3.30
CA ASP A 146 7.02 -12.81 -2.40
C ASP A 146 7.19 -11.72 -1.35
N ARG A 147 6.55 -10.56 -1.48
CA ARG A 147 6.77 -9.41 -0.61
C ARG A 147 6.57 -9.73 0.87
N LEU A 148 5.51 -10.46 1.24
CA LEU A 148 5.26 -10.82 2.64
C LEU A 148 6.32 -11.78 3.21
N LYS A 149 6.61 -12.88 2.51
CA LYS A 149 7.62 -13.89 2.90
C LYS A 149 9.04 -13.30 2.93
N GLY A 150 9.31 -12.48 1.93
CA GLY A 150 10.55 -11.77 1.75
C GLY A 150 10.81 -10.72 2.82
N THR A 151 9.81 -9.90 3.12
CA THR A 151 9.86 -8.92 4.23
C THR A 151 10.08 -9.63 5.56
N TRP A 152 9.41 -10.76 5.78
CA TRP A 152 9.63 -11.58 6.97
C TRP A 152 11.08 -12.08 7.05
N THR A 153 11.60 -12.62 5.94
CA THR A 153 12.98 -13.13 5.86
C THR A 153 14.00 -12.02 6.12
N LEU A 154 13.83 -10.86 5.49
CA LEU A 154 14.72 -9.72 5.68
C LEU A 154 14.71 -9.22 7.12
N GLY A 155 13.56 -9.27 7.80
CA GLY A 155 13.45 -9.02 9.23
C GLY A 155 14.15 -10.05 10.12
N GLN A 156 14.32 -11.30 9.66
CA GLN A 156 15.16 -12.27 10.39
C GLN A 156 16.65 -11.94 10.25
N TYR A 157 17.09 -11.51 9.06
CA TYR A 157 18.46 -11.01 8.86
C TYR A 157 18.77 -9.81 9.75
N GLU A 158 17.88 -8.82 9.77
CA GLU A 158 17.98 -7.67 10.67
C GLU A 158 18.18 -8.08 12.13
N ARG A 159 17.36 -9.02 12.63
CA ARG A 159 17.47 -9.55 14.00
C ARG A 159 18.82 -10.22 14.25
N ALA A 160 19.29 -11.03 13.30
CA ALA A 160 20.58 -11.71 13.40
C ALA A 160 21.76 -10.72 13.39
N TYR A 161 21.75 -9.72 12.51
CA TYR A 161 22.78 -8.69 12.45
C TYR A 161 22.82 -7.86 13.73
N ARG A 162 21.65 -7.42 14.21
CA ARG A 162 21.56 -6.67 15.46
C ARG A 162 22.08 -7.47 16.65
N GLN A 163 21.75 -8.76 16.73
CA GLN A 163 22.28 -9.64 17.77
C GLN A 163 23.81 -9.74 17.69
N ALA A 164 24.36 -9.93 16.48
CA ALA A 164 25.80 -10.01 16.28
C ALA A 164 26.54 -8.74 16.72
N PHE A 165 25.97 -7.54 16.50
CA PHE A 165 26.57 -6.29 16.97
C PHE A 165 26.54 -6.14 18.50
N TYR A 166 25.50 -6.65 19.18
CA TYR A 166 25.48 -6.69 20.65
C TYR A 166 26.50 -7.70 21.22
N ASP A 167 26.60 -8.88 20.62
CA ASP A 167 27.50 -9.94 21.08
C ASP A 167 28.97 -9.59 20.80
N TYR A 168 29.22 -8.86 19.71
CA TYR A 168 30.56 -8.51 19.22
C TYR A 168 30.60 -7.03 18.79
N PRO A 169 30.65 -6.07 19.75
CA PRO A 169 30.54 -4.63 19.48
C PRO A 169 31.71 -4.02 18.70
N ASN A 170 32.78 -4.79 18.42
CA ASN A 170 33.98 -4.35 17.70
C ASN A 170 34.05 -4.84 16.23
N LEU A 171 32.94 -5.36 15.66
CA LEU A 171 32.80 -5.76 14.24
C LEU A 171 32.53 -4.58 13.29
#